data_AF-L7MS79-F1
#
_entry.id   AF-L7MS79-F1
#
_cell.length_a   1.000
_cell.length_b   1.000
_cell.length_c   1.000
_cell.angle_alpha   90.00
_cell.angle_beta   90.00
_cell.angle_gamma   90.00
#
_symmetry.space_group_name_H-M   'P 1'
#
loop_
_entity.id
_entity.type
_entity.pdbx_description
1 polymer ?
#
loop_
_entity_poly.entity_id
_entity_poly.type
_entity_poly.pdbx_seq_one_letter_code
_entity_poly.pdbx_strand_id
1 'polypeptide(L)'
;RRYAEFSSALVSINQTIPNERTMQLLGQLQVEVENFVLRVAAEFSSRKEQLVFLINNYDMMLGVLMERAADDSKEVESFQQLLNARTQEFIEELLSPPFGGLVAFVKEAESLIERGQAERLRGEEARVTQLIRGFGSSWKSSVESLSQDVMRSFTNFRNGTSIIQGALTQLIQLYHRFHRVLSQPQLRALPARAELINIHHLMVELKKHKPNF
;
A
#
# COMPACT_ATOMS: atom_id res chain seq x y z
N ARG A 1 17.43 10.99 8.85
CA ARG A 1 18.85 10.95 8.42
C ARG A 1 19.84 11.09 9.57
N ARG A 2 20.00 12.27 10.21
CA ARG A 2 21.00 12.47 11.28
C ARG A 2 20.92 11.43 12.41
N TYR A 3 19.71 11.10 12.83
CA TYR A 3 19.46 10.02 13.79
C TYR A 3 20.09 8.69 13.33
N ALA A 4 19.78 8.23 12.12
CA ALA A 4 20.29 6.97 11.57
C ALA A 4 21.82 6.97 11.40
N GLU A 5 22.40 8.09 10.98
CA GLU A 5 23.86 8.25 10.87
C GLU A 5 24.55 8.16 12.25
N PHE A 6 23.93 8.73 13.28
CA PHE A 6 24.42 8.68 14.65
C PHE A 6 24.26 7.28 15.27
N SER A 7 23.08 6.67 15.15
CA SER A 7 22.80 5.32 15.66
C SER A 7 23.75 4.31 15.05
N SER A 8 23.87 4.29 13.71
CA SER A 8 24.78 3.37 13.01
C SER A 8 26.25 3.54 13.40
N ALA A 9 26.73 4.78 13.56
CA ALA A 9 28.10 5.03 14.01
C ALA A 9 28.34 4.48 15.44
N LEU A 10 27.41 4.70 16.36
CA LEU A 10 27.51 4.18 17.72
C LEU A 10 27.41 2.65 17.78
N VAL A 11 26.54 2.03 16.98
CA VAL A 11 26.46 0.57 16.87
C VAL A 11 27.79 0.00 16.38
N SER A 12 28.39 0.60 15.35
CA SER A 12 29.69 0.18 14.81
C SER A 12 30.82 0.28 15.86
N ILE A 13 30.87 1.38 16.63
CA ILE A 13 31.81 1.51 17.75
C ILE A 13 31.54 0.43 18.80
N ASN A 14 30.27 0.20 19.15
CA ASN A 14 29.88 -0.77 20.17
C ASN A 14 30.17 -2.23 19.78
N GLN A 15 30.30 -2.54 18.48
CA GLN A 15 30.77 -3.85 18.02
C GLN A 15 32.26 -4.08 18.34
N THR A 16 33.06 -3.01 18.35
CA THR A 16 34.49 -3.07 18.69
C THR A 16 34.74 -2.98 20.20
N ILE A 17 33.92 -2.22 20.92
CA ILE A 17 33.98 -2.05 22.38
C ILE A 17 32.57 -2.24 22.95
N PRO A 18 32.17 -3.48 23.28
CA PRO A 18 30.81 -3.78 23.75
C PRO A 18 30.45 -3.06 25.04
N ASN A 19 29.35 -2.31 25.02
CA ASN A 19 28.74 -1.67 26.18
C ASN A 19 27.22 -1.80 26.13
N GLU A 20 26.64 -2.51 27.10
CA GLU A 20 25.19 -2.74 27.18
C GLU A 20 24.39 -1.45 27.39
N ARG A 21 24.93 -0.50 28.16
CA ARG A 21 24.28 0.79 28.43
C ARG A 21 24.13 1.60 27.14
N THR A 22 25.10 1.52 26.25
CA THR A 22 25.01 2.17 24.92
C THR A 22 23.83 1.62 24.13
N MET A 23 23.67 0.30 24.07
CA MET A 23 22.53 -0.33 23.37
C MET A 23 21.17 0.03 23.99
N GLN A 24 21.10 0.10 25.32
CA GLN A 24 19.88 0.55 26.02
C GLN A 24 19.52 2.00 25.67
N LEU A 25 20.51 2.91 25.68
CA LEU A 25 20.29 4.32 25.33
C LEU A 25 19.92 4.50 23.85
N LEU A 26 20.51 3.71 22.95
CA LEU A 26 20.13 3.71 21.53
C LEU A 26 18.67 3.24 21.34
N GLY A 27 18.25 2.20 22.06
CA GLY A 27 16.84 1.76 22.04
C GLY A 27 15.87 2.83 22.55
N GLN A 28 16.23 3.57 23.61
CA GLN A 28 15.43 4.70 24.09
C GLN A 28 15.37 5.83 23.05
N LEU A 29 16.50 6.16 22.43
CA LEU A 29 16.56 7.17 21.39
C LEU A 29 15.70 6.80 20.17
N GLN A 30 15.69 5.52 19.78
CA GLN A 30 14.83 5.02 18.70
C GLN A 30 13.36 5.32 19.00
N VAL A 31 12.87 4.96 20.19
CA VAL A 31 11.48 5.19 20.60
C VAL A 31 11.13 6.69 20.59
N GLU A 32 12.02 7.54 21.09
CA GLU A 32 11.80 9.00 21.08
C GLU A 32 11.75 9.58 19.66
N VAL A 33 12.57 9.06 18.75
CA VAL A 33 12.56 9.48 17.35
C VAL A 33 11.29 9.00 16.65
N GLU A 34 10.85 7.76 16.87
CA GLU A 34 9.57 7.26 16.35
C GLU A 34 8.40 8.13 16.83
N ASN A 35 8.35 8.46 18.13
CA ASN A 35 7.33 9.34 18.71
C ASN A 35 7.39 10.77 18.16
N PHE A 36 8.59 11.31 17.94
CA PHE A 36 8.77 12.61 17.32
C PHE A 36 8.25 12.63 15.88
N VAL A 37 8.62 11.64 15.07
CA VAL A 37 8.18 11.54 13.67
C VAL A 37 6.65 11.41 13.60
N LEU A 38 6.03 10.63 14.48
CA LEU A 38 4.56 10.52 14.55
C LEU A 38 3.88 11.85 14.92
N ARG A 39 4.44 12.61 15.88
CA ARG A 39 3.93 13.93 16.25
C ARG A 39 4.00 14.91 15.08
N VAL A 40 5.13 14.95 14.36
CA VAL A 40 5.27 15.80 13.17
C VAL A 40 4.32 15.35 12.05
N ALA A 41 4.14 14.05 11.87
CA ALA A 41 3.17 13.53 10.91
C ALA A 41 1.75 14.02 11.23
N ALA A 42 1.37 14.10 12.51
CA ALA A 42 0.03 14.55 12.92
C ALA A 42 -0.27 16.03 12.57
N GLU A 43 0.75 16.85 12.27
CA GLU A 43 0.57 18.24 11.86
C GLU A 43 0.06 18.38 10.41
N PHE A 44 0.14 17.31 9.59
CA PHE A 44 -0.39 17.34 8.24
C PHE A 44 -1.91 17.16 8.21
N SER A 45 -2.57 17.96 7.37
CA SER A 45 -4.03 18.07 7.31
C SER A 45 -4.73 16.83 6.76
N SER A 46 -4.11 16.14 5.79
CA SER A 46 -4.70 14.98 5.13
C SER A 46 -3.98 13.69 5.50
N ARG A 47 -4.72 12.60 5.69
CA ARG A 47 -4.14 11.28 6.00
C ARG A 47 -3.09 10.86 4.98
N LYS A 48 -3.33 11.16 3.71
CA LYS A 48 -2.39 10.92 2.62
C LYS A 48 -1.05 11.63 2.84
N GLU A 49 -1.03 12.92 3.18
CA GLU A 49 0.21 13.66 3.46
C GLU A 49 0.94 13.09 4.69
N GLN A 50 0.20 12.72 5.74
CA GLN A 50 0.77 12.07 6.93
C GLN A 50 1.53 10.80 6.54
N LEU A 51 0.91 9.96 5.70
CA LEU A 51 1.49 8.70 5.24
C LEU A 51 2.71 8.93 4.33
N VAL A 52 2.65 9.89 3.40
CA VAL A 52 3.80 10.27 2.55
C VAL A 52 4.98 10.71 3.42
N PHE A 53 4.74 11.55 4.42
CA PHE A 53 5.79 11.99 5.34
C PHE A 53 6.40 10.83 6.11
N LEU A 54 5.57 9.93 6.67
CA LEU A 54 6.04 8.78 7.43
C LEU A 54 6.89 7.84 6.55
N ILE A 55 6.38 7.46 5.38
CA ILE A 55 7.07 6.56 4.45
C ILE A 55 8.42 7.15 4.01
N ASN A 56 8.46 8.42 3.63
CA ASN A 56 9.71 9.08 3.22
C ASN A 56 10.75 9.11 4.35
N ASN A 57 10.32 9.34 5.59
CA ASN A 57 11.23 9.36 6.73
C ASN A 57 11.73 7.97 7.09
N TYR A 58 10.86 6.96 7.10
CA TYR A 58 11.24 5.57 7.39
C TYR A 58 12.15 5.00 6.30
N ASP A 59 11.85 5.23 5.02
CA ASP A 59 12.71 4.82 3.89
C ASP A 59 14.10 5.46 3.98
N MET A 60 14.17 6.76 4.27
CA MET A 60 15.45 7.46 4.45
C MET A 60 16.25 6.93 5.65
N MET A 61 15.59 6.62 6.77
CA MET A 61 16.27 6.08 7.96
C MET A 61 16.77 4.65 7.69
N LEU A 62 15.93 3.80 7.09
CA LEU A 62 16.32 2.45 6.69
C LEU A 62 17.48 2.46 5.70
N GLY A 63 17.44 3.30 4.67
CA GLY A 63 18.53 3.38 3.69
C GLY A 63 19.88 3.66 4.36
N VAL A 64 19.93 4.58 5.31
CA VAL A 64 21.15 4.88 6.07
C VAL A 64 21.55 3.76 7.03
N LEU A 65 20.58 3.14 7.72
CA LEU A 65 20.85 2.06 8.65
C LEU A 65 21.39 0.82 7.92
N MET A 66 20.82 0.45 6.78
CA MET A 66 21.24 -0.70 5.97
C MET A 66 22.62 -0.50 5.32
N GLU A 67 23.03 0.74 5.03
CA GLU A 67 24.38 1.01 4.51
C GLU A 67 25.50 0.74 5.52
N ARG A 68 25.19 0.72 6.83
CA ARG A 68 26.20 0.79 7.90
C ARG A 68 26.02 -0.20 9.05
N ALA A 69 24.83 -0.76 9.24
CA ALA A 69 24.54 -1.79 10.23
C ALA A 69 24.50 -3.17 9.56
N ALA A 70 24.61 -4.23 10.37
CA ALA A 70 24.28 -5.57 9.90
C ALA A 70 22.77 -5.62 9.59
N ASP A 71 22.41 -6.24 8.46
CA ASP A 71 21.03 -6.30 7.93
C ASP A 71 19.98 -6.81 8.96
N ASP A 72 20.40 -7.56 9.98
CA ASP A 72 19.54 -8.20 10.98
C ASP A 72 19.46 -7.47 12.34
N SER A 73 19.70 -6.15 12.38
CA SER A 73 19.53 -5.41 13.64
C SER A 73 18.05 -5.20 13.99
N LYS A 74 17.72 -5.26 15.29
CA LYS A 74 16.34 -5.00 15.79
C LYS A 74 15.79 -3.64 15.35
N GLU A 75 16.67 -2.64 15.23
CA GLU A 75 16.31 -1.30 14.78
C GLU A 75 15.87 -1.31 13.30
N VAL A 76 16.63 -1.99 12.44
CA VAL A 76 16.30 -2.16 11.01
C VAL A 76 14.97 -2.91 10.87
N GLU A 77 14.79 -4.02 11.60
CA GLU A 77 13.52 -4.77 11.58
C GLU A 77 12.32 -3.90 11.99
N SER A 78 12.46 -3.09 13.05
CA SER A 78 11.41 -2.19 13.53
C SER A 78 11.00 -1.18 12.47
N PHE A 79 11.96 -0.45 11.89
CA PHE A 79 11.67 0.53 10.86
C PHE A 79 11.13 -0.13 9.58
N GLN A 80 11.56 -1.35 9.24
CA GLN A 80 11.05 -2.09 8.08
C GLN A 80 9.56 -2.44 8.28
N GLN A 81 9.17 -2.88 9.48
CA GLN A 81 7.77 -3.14 9.81
C GLN A 81 6.93 -1.86 9.74
N LEU A 82 7.44 -0.76 10.31
CA LEU A 82 6.77 0.55 10.25
C LEU A 82 6.59 1.03 8.81
N LEU A 83 7.64 0.95 7.98
CA LEU A 83 7.58 1.31 6.57
C LEU A 83 6.55 0.45 5.84
N ASN A 84 6.60 -0.87 6.00
CA ASN A 84 5.67 -1.79 5.34
C ASN A 84 4.20 -1.51 5.72
N ALA A 85 3.94 -1.28 7.01
CA ALA A 85 2.60 -0.97 7.50
C ALA A 85 2.06 0.35 6.92
N ARG A 86 2.87 1.41 6.89
CA ARG A 86 2.45 2.71 6.32
C ARG A 86 2.33 2.67 4.80
N THR A 87 3.20 1.92 4.13
CA THR A 87 3.09 1.69 2.68
C THR A 87 1.78 0.98 2.33
N GLN A 88 1.44 -0.08 3.07
CA GLN A 88 0.17 -0.78 2.84
C GLN A 88 -1.04 0.14 3.07
N GLU A 89 -1.02 0.90 4.15
CA GLU A 89 -2.07 1.88 4.45
C GLU A 89 -2.20 2.96 3.37
N PHE A 90 -1.07 3.46 2.86
CA PHE A 90 -1.04 4.44 1.78
C PHE A 90 -1.59 3.88 0.48
N ILE A 91 -1.29 2.63 0.14
CA ILE A 91 -1.85 1.97 -1.04
C ILE A 91 -3.38 1.89 -0.95
N GLU A 92 -3.92 1.59 0.23
CA GLU A 92 -5.37 1.54 0.44
C GLU A 92 -6.00 2.93 0.30
N GLU A 93 -5.39 3.96 0.89
CA GLU A 93 -5.82 5.35 0.76
C GLU A 93 -5.79 5.82 -0.71
N LEU A 94 -4.80 5.35 -1.47
CA LEU A 94 -4.60 5.71 -2.87
C LEU A 94 -5.62 5.03 -3.81
N LEU A 95 -5.99 3.78 -3.53
CA LEU A 95 -6.99 3.04 -4.32
C LEU A 95 -8.43 3.39 -3.94
N SER A 96 -8.65 3.96 -2.74
CA SER A 96 -9.99 4.24 -2.22
C SER A 96 -10.81 5.22 -3.09
N PRO A 97 -10.29 6.37 -3.54
CA PRO A 97 -11.10 7.29 -4.36
C PRO A 97 -11.59 6.69 -5.70
N PRO A 98 -10.73 6.05 -6.54
CA PRO A 98 -11.18 5.50 -7.81
C PRO A 98 -11.88 4.14 -7.70
N PHE A 99 -11.58 3.33 -6.67
CA PHE A 99 -12.03 1.94 -6.60
C PHE A 99 -12.79 1.58 -5.31
N GLY A 100 -13.01 2.52 -4.40
CA GLY A 100 -13.65 2.27 -3.10
C GLY A 100 -15.05 1.65 -3.21
N GLY A 101 -15.85 2.06 -4.19
CA GLY A 101 -17.16 1.45 -4.46
C GLY A 101 -17.06 -0.03 -4.86
N LEU A 102 -16.04 -0.38 -5.64
CA LEU A 102 -15.76 -1.76 -6.04
C LEU A 102 -15.27 -2.58 -4.83
N VAL A 103 -14.37 -2.02 -4.02
CA VAL A 103 -13.88 -2.65 -2.78
C VAL A 103 -15.03 -2.95 -1.82
N ALA A 104 -15.91 -1.97 -1.58
CA ALA A 104 -17.06 -2.12 -0.69
C ALA A 104 -18.00 -3.24 -1.18
N PHE A 105 -18.37 -3.22 -2.47
CA PHE A 105 -19.21 -4.25 -3.05
C PHE A 105 -18.60 -5.65 -2.93
N VAL A 106 -17.32 -5.82 -3.27
CA VAL A 106 -16.66 -7.13 -3.18
C VAL A 106 -16.65 -7.65 -1.75
N LYS A 107 -16.31 -6.81 -0.76
CA LYS A 107 -16.33 -7.19 0.66
C LYS A 107 -17.72 -7.58 1.14
N GLU A 108 -18.74 -6.78 0.81
CA GLU A 108 -20.14 -7.06 1.17
C GLU A 108 -20.63 -8.36 0.54
N ALA A 109 -20.36 -8.54 -0.76
CA ALA A 109 -20.80 -9.72 -1.50
C ALA A 109 -20.11 -11.00 -1.00
N GLU A 110 -18.81 -10.97 -0.75
CA GLU A 110 -18.10 -12.10 -0.14
C GLU A 110 -18.66 -12.45 1.23
N SER A 111 -18.94 -11.45 2.08
CA SER A 111 -19.57 -11.70 3.39
C SER A 111 -20.95 -12.34 3.27
N LEU A 112 -21.77 -11.90 2.30
CA LEU A 112 -23.07 -12.52 2.03
C LEU A 112 -22.92 -13.98 1.56
N ILE A 113 -21.96 -14.25 0.70
CA ILE A 113 -21.67 -15.61 0.19
C ILE A 113 -21.22 -16.51 1.34
N GLU A 114 -20.29 -16.06 2.18
CA GLU A 114 -19.79 -16.81 3.34
C GLU A 114 -20.89 -17.14 4.35
N ARG A 115 -21.87 -16.25 4.50
CA ARG A 115 -23.04 -16.44 5.38
C ARG A 115 -24.16 -17.27 4.75
N GLY A 116 -23.99 -17.76 3.52
CA GLY A 116 -25.04 -18.48 2.78
C GLY A 116 -26.22 -17.61 2.33
N GLN A 117 -26.05 -16.28 2.33
CA GLN A 117 -27.08 -15.28 1.97
C GLN A 117 -26.89 -14.73 0.55
N ALA A 118 -26.29 -15.51 -0.35
CA ALA A 118 -26.00 -15.10 -1.73
C ALA A 118 -27.25 -14.66 -2.52
N GLU A 119 -28.45 -15.10 -2.11
CA GLU A 119 -29.72 -14.67 -2.71
C GLU A 119 -29.94 -13.14 -2.67
N ARG A 120 -29.38 -12.46 -1.68
CA ARG A 120 -29.45 -11.00 -1.58
C ARG A 120 -28.73 -10.28 -2.73
N LEU A 121 -27.81 -10.96 -3.42
CA LEU A 121 -27.08 -10.39 -4.56
C LEU A 121 -27.98 -10.08 -5.76
N ARG A 122 -29.15 -10.72 -5.89
CA ARG A 122 -30.10 -10.39 -6.99
C ARG A 122 -30.57 -8.94 -6.96
N GLY A 123 -30.59 -8.30 -5.78
CA GLY A 123 -30.96 -6.88 -5.65
C GLY A 123 -29.87 -5.91 -6.10
N GLU A 124 -28.63 -6.37 -6.28
CA GLU A 124 -27.47 -5.51 -6.53
C GLU A 124 -27.16 -5.33 -8.02
N GLU A 125 -28.00 -5.84 -8.93
CA GLU A 125 -27.76 -5.84 -10.38
C GLU A 125 -27.45 -4.45 -10.97
N ALA A 126 -28.20 -3.44 -10.54
CA ALA A 126 -27.99 -2.05 -10.97
C ALA A 126 -26.64 -1.50 -10.50
N ARG A 127 -26.29 -1.74 -9.24
CA ARG A 127 -25.00 -1.33 -8.65
C ARG A 127 -23.84 -2.04 -9.34
N VAL A 128 -23.95 -3.35 -9.57
CA VAL A 128 -22.96 -4.14 -10.30
C VAL A 128 -22.76 -3.61 -11.71
N THR A 129 -23.85 -3.30 -12.42
CA THR A 129 -23.78 -2.73 -13.77
C THR A 129 -23.04 -1.39 -13.77
N GLN A 130 -23.34 -0.52 -12.81
CA GLN A 130 -22.63 0.75 -12.66
C GLN A 130 -21.14 0.55 -12.34
N LEU A 131 -20.79 -0.42 -11.49
CA LEU A 131 -19.40 -0.73 -11.16
C LEU A 131 -18.62 -1.26 -12.37
N ILE A 132 -19.22 -2.15 -13.18
CA ILE A 132 -18.57 -2.68 -14.40
C ILE A 132 -18.28 -1.55 -15.38
N ARG A 133 -19.29 -0.72 -15.68
CA ARG A 133 -19.16 0.41 -16.63
C ARG A 133 -18.25 1.51 -16.13
N GLY A 134 -18.37 1.84 -14.84
CA GLY A 134 -17.54 2.83 -14.17
C GLY A 134 -16.08 2.40 -14.21
N PHE A 135 -15.79 1.18 -13.77
CA PHE A 135 -14.44 0.62 -13.87
C PHE A 135 -13.96 0.64 -15.33
N GLY A 136 -14.77 0.12 -16.26
CA GLY A 136 -14.46 0.05 -17.69
C GLY A 136 -14.02 1.36 -18.33
N SER A 137 -14.63 2.47 -17.93
CA SER A 137 -14.37 3.81 -18.50
C SER A 137 -13.23 4.58 -17.83
N SER A 138 -12.92 4.34 -16.56
CA SER A 138 -12.01 5.20 -15.79
C SER A 138 -10.74 4.53 -15.26
N TRP A 139 -10.63 3.20 -15.30
CA TRP A 139 -9.51 2.50 -14.64
C TRP A 139 -8.14 2.91 -15.19
N LYS A 140 -8.00 3.11 -16.51
CA LYS A 140 -6.71 3.49 -17.13
C LYS A 140 -6.22 4.84 -16.66
N SER A 141 -7.07 5.87 -16.75
CA SER A 141 -6.74 7.22 -16.31
C SER A 141 -6.52 7.28 -14.79
N SER A 142 -7.28 6.49 -14.02
CA SER A 142 -7.10 6.38 -12.57
C SER A 142 -5.72 5.79 -12.22
N VAL A 143 -5.29 4.74 -12.91
CA VAL A 143 -3.96 4.11 -12.72
C VAL A 143 -2.83 5.05 -13.14
N GLU A 144 -3.00 5.79 -14.24
CA GLU A 144 -2.02 6.78 -14.69
C GLU A 144 -1.89 7.93 -13.67
N SER A 145 -3.01 8.50 -13.22
CA SER A 145 -3.03 9.56 -12.21
C SER A 145 -2.40 9.08 -10.89
N LEU A 146 -2.71 7.86 -10.47
CA LEU A 146 -2.12 7.21 -9.30
C LEU A 146 -0.60 7.14 -9.44
N SER A 147 -0.11 6.65 -10.58
CA SER A 147 1.33 6.49 -10.82
C SER A 147 2.05 7.85 -10.78
N GLN A 148 1.48 8.89 -11.40
CA GLN A 148 2.04 10.24 -11.38
C GLN A 148 2.09 10.82 -9.96
N ASP A 149 1.03 10.61 -9.18
CA ASP A 149 0.91 11.09 -7.81
C ASP A 149 1.93 10.43 -6.87
N VAL A 150 2.14 9.11 -7.00
CA VAL A 150 3.21 8.40 -6.27
C VAL A 150 4.59 8.95 -6.65
N MET A 151 4.87 9.11 -7.95
CA MET A 151 6.17 9.61 -8.41
C MET A 151 6.47 11.06 -7.98
N ARG A 152 5.43 11.87 -7.70
CA ARG A 152 5.59 13.21 -7.12
C ARG A 152 5.79 13.19 -5.61
N SER A 153 5.27 12.18 -4.92
CA SER A 153 5.25 12.09 -3.46
C SER A 153 6.51 11.47 -2.87
N PHE A 154 7.21 10.61 -3.61
CA PHE A 154 8.37 9.87 -3.12
C PHE A 154 9.63 10.23 -3.92
N THR A 155 10.62 10.79 -3.23
CA THR A 155 11.91 11.16 -3.84
C THR A 155 12.78 9.95 -4.19
N ASN A 156 12.60 8.84 -3.46
CA ASN A 156 13.25 7.58 -3.77
C ASN A 156 12.45 6.84 -4.84
N PHE A 157 12.98 6.82 -6.07
CA PHE A 157 12.33 6.16 -7.21
C PHE A 157 12.09 4.67 -7.01
N ARG A 158 12.97 3.97 -6.27
CA ARG A 158 12.79 2.55 -5.96
C ARG A 158 11.59 2.35 -5.04
N ASN A 159 11.46 3.19 -4.01
CA ASN A 159 10.32 3.18 -3.11
C ASN A 159 9.02 3.51 -3.86
N GLY A 160 8.99 4.59 -4.64
CA GLY A 160 7.83 4.94 -5.48
C GLY A 160 7.43 3.82 -6.44
N THR A 161 8.40 3.15 -7.06
CA THR A 161 8.16 1.98 -7.91
C THR A 161 7.53 0.82 -7.13
N SER A 162 8.05 0.51 -5.94
CA SER A 162 7.50 -0.56 -5.08
C SER A 162 6.05 -0.28 -4.68
N ILE A 163 5.73 0.98 -4.33
CA ILE A 163 4.37 1.42 -3.98
C ILE A 163 3.42 1.26 -5.17
N ILE A 164 3.81 1.69 -6.37
CA ILE A 164 3.03 1.48 -7.60
C ILE A 164 2.78 -0.01 -7.82
N GLN A 165 3.83 -0.84 -7.71
CA GLN A 165 3.67 -2.28 -7.89
C GLN A 165 2.71 -2.91 -6.86
N GLY A 166 2.78 -2.48 -5.60
CA GLY A 166 1.84 -2.89 -4.55
C GLY A 166 0.40 -2.52 -4.88
N ALA A 167 0.16 -1.27 -5.28
CA ALA A 167 -1.17 -0.79 -5.67
C ALA A 167 -1.75 -1.56 -6.87
N LEU A 168 -0.94 -1.77 -7.92
CA LEU A 168 -1.35 -2.54 -9.10
C LEU A 168 -1.65 -4.00 -8.75
N THR A 169 -0.87 -4.59 -7.84
CA THR A 169 -1.08 -5.96 -7.37
C THR A 169 -2.40 -6.07 -6.60
N GLN A 170 -2.66 -5.15 -5.67
CA GLN A 170 -3.92 -5.13 -4.92
C GLN A 170 -5.13 -4.87 -5.83
N LEU A 171 -5.00 -4.03 -6.86
CA LEU A 171 -6.04 -3.80 -7.87
C LEU A 171 -6.35 -5.08 -8.66
N ILE A 172 -5.33 -5.82 -9.10
CA ILE A 172 -5.51 -7.10 -9.80
C ILE A 172 -6.22 -8.11 -8.90
N GLN A 173 -5.81 -8.22 -7.63
CA GLN A 173 -6.46 -9.11 -6.66
C GLN A 173 -7.91 -8.73 -6.40
N LEU A 174 -8.20 -7.43 -6.26
CA LEU A 174 -9.57 -6.92 -6.14
C LEU A 174 -10.41 -7.32 -7.35
N TYR A 175 -9.87 -7.15 -8.56
CA TYR A 175 -10.57 -7.48 -9.79
C TYR A 175 -10.81 -9.00 -9.96
N HIS A 176 -9.86 -9.84 -9.53
CA HIS A 176 -10.06 -11.29 -9.44
C HIS A 176 -11.21 -11.66 -8.50
N ARG A 177 -11.23 -11.07 -7.30
CA ARG A 177 -12.30 -11.28 -6.31
C ARG A 177 -13.65 -10.81 -6.86
N PHE A 178 -13.68 -9.68 -7.54
CA PHE A 178 -14.87 -9.19 -8.23
C PHE A 178 -15.39 -10.19 -9.26
N HIS A 179 -14.53 -10.72 -10.14
CA HIS A 179 -14.90 -11.77 -11.09
C HIS A 179 -15.46 -13.04 -10.40
N ARG A 180 -14.87 -13.44 -9.27
CA ARG A 180 -15.35 -14.58 -8.48
C ARG A 180 -16.76 -14.32 -7.93
N VAL A 181 -17.03 -13.12 -7.41
CA VAL A 181 -18.38 -12.70 -6.97
C VAL A 181 -19.37 -12.71 -8.15
N LEU A 182 -18.99 -12.19 -9.32
CA LEU A 182 -19.83 -12.19 -10.51
C LEU A 182 -20.07 -13.59 -11.12
N SER A 183 -19.35 -14.60 -10.64
CA SER A 183 -19.57 -15.99 -11.06
C SER A 183 -20.68 -16.68 -10.27
N GLN A 184 -21.22 -16.03 -9.24
CA GLN A 184 -22.36 -16.54 -8.48
C GLN A 184 -23.62 -16.65 -9.36
N PRO A 185 -24.47 -17.69 -9.16
CA PRO A 185 -25.67 -17.90 -9.96
C PRO A 185 -26.59 -16.67 -10.02
N GLN A 186 -26.71 -15.95 -8.91
CA GLN A 186 -27.58 -14.78 -8.73
C GLN A 186 -27.18 -13.60 -9.60
N LEU A 187 -25.91 -13.51 -10.00
CA LEU A 187 -25.38 -12.45 -10.87
C LEU A 187 -25.04 -12.97 -12.27
N ARG A 188 -25.22 -14.27 -12.54
CA ARG A 188 -24.72 -14.91 -13.76
C ARG A 188 -25.41 -14.38 -15.03
N ALA A 189 -26.70 -14.02 -14.94
CA ALA A 189 -27.54 -13.59 -16.05
C ALA A 189 -27.39 -12.08 -16.38
N LEU A 190 -26.60 -11.32 -15.63
CA LEU A 190 -26.39 -9.89 -15.87
C LEU A 190 -25.79 -9.62 -17.25
N PRO A 191 -26.48 -8.86 -18.13
CA PRO A 191 -25.97 -8.51 -19.46
C PRO A 191 -24.67 -7.71 -19.40
N ALA A 192 -24.51 -6.87 -18.39
CA ALA A 192 -23.33 -6.03 -18.16
C ALA A 192 -22.03 -6.84 -18.03
N ARG A 193 -22.10 -8.15 -17.74
CA ARG A 193 -20.91 -9.02 -17.69
C ARG A 193 -20.17 -9.12 -19.02
N ALA A 194 -20.87 -8.91 -20.14
CA ALA A 194 -20.25 -8.84 -21.47
C ALA A 194 -19.31 -7.63 -21.62
N GLU A 195 -19.48 -6.60 -20.78
CA GLU A 195 -18.69 -5.37 -20.76
C GLU A 195 -17.46 -5.49 -19.81
N LEU A 196 -17.27 -6.63 -19.15
CA LEU A 196 -16.11 -6.85 -18.27
C LEU A 196 -14.81 -6.82 -19.06
N ILE A 197 -13.85 -6.08 -18.53
CA ILE A 197 -12.49 -6.08 -19.05
C ILE A 197 -11.88 -7.46 -18.80
N ASN A 198 -11.26 -8.02 -19.83
CA ASN A 198 -10.51 -9.26 -19.70
C ASN A 198 -9.35 -9.07 -18.71
N ILE A 199 -9.26 -9.93 -17.70
CA ILE A 199 -8.25 -9.83 -16.65
C ILE A 199 -6.81 -9.91 -17.17
N HIS A 200 -6.57 -10.67 -18.25
CA HIS A 200 -5.25 -10.71 -18.89
C HIS A 200 -4.92 -9.39 -19.57
N HIS A 201 -5.90 -8.77 -20.23
CA HIS A 201 -5.72 -7.44 -20.81
C HIS A 201 -5.40 -6.41 -19.72
N LEU A 202 -6.15 -6.43 -18.61
CA LEU A 202 -5.86 -5.59 -17.45
C LEU A 202 -4.42 -5.81 -16.94
N MET A 203 -4.02 -7.07 -16.70
CA MET A 203 -2.67 -7.38 -16.23
C MET A 203 -1.57 -6.90 -17.19
N VAL A 204 -1.75 -7.07 -18.51
CA VAL A 204 -0.77 -6.63 -19.52
C VAL A 204 -0.63 -5.11 -19.52
N GLU A 205 -1.74 -4.38 -19.47
CA GLU A 205 -1.70 -2.92 -19.41
C GLU A 205 -1.09 -2.42 -18.09
N LEU A 206 -1.47 -2.99 -16.94
CA LEU A 206 -0.89 -2.62 -15.65
C LEU A 206 0.62 -2.93 -15.57
N LYS A 207 1.10 -3.96 -16.28
CA LYS A 207 2.55 -4.23 -16.41
C LYS A 207 3.31 -3.10 -17.11
N LYS A 208 2.68 -2.33 -18.02
CA LYS A 208 3.33 -1.18 -18.68
C LYS A 208 3.59 -0.02 -17.71
N HIS A 209 2.81 0.06 -16.63
CA HIS A 209 2.99 1.06 -15.58
C HIS A 209 4.03 0.65 -14.54
N LYS A 210 4.61 -0.57 -14.62
CA LYS A 210 5.78 -0.91 -13.83
C LYS A 210 6.99 -0.17 -14.41
N PRO A 211 7.65 0.71 -13.64
CA PRO A 211 8.94 1.26 -14.04
C PRO A 211 9.94 0.12 -14.27
N ASN A 212 10.53 0.05 -15.46
CA ASN A 212 11.68 -0.81 -15.74
C ASN A 212 12.93 -0.08 -15.23
N PHE A 213 13.26 -0.24 -13.95
CA PHE A 213 14.53 0.21 -13.39
C PHE A 213 15.18 -0.92 -12.59
#